data_AF-A0A8J2LNZ6-F1
#
_entry.id   AF-A0A8J2LNZ6-F1
#
_cell.length_a   1.000
_cell.length_b   1.000
_cell.length_c   1.000
_cell.angle_alpha   90.00
_cell.angle_beta   90.00
_cell.angle_gamma   90.00
#
_symmetry.space_group_name_H-M   'P 1'
#
loop_
_entity.id
_entity.type
_entity.pdbx_description
1 polymer ?
#
loop_
_entity_poly.entity_id
_entity_poly.type
_entity_poly.pdbx_seq_one_letter_code
_entity_poly.pdbx_strand_id
1 'polypeptide(L)'
;DGCICTQEYAPVCGSNKRTYSNRCEFRCDQNCNLDLREEYDGVCKTSKSSPRKSCSRDCSCDDEDYEPVCGTNRKTYSNPCRLECDHRCNRRIKKAYNGKCKRRSKKRPTKKPGCKQRCVCPYHYWPVCGSNGKTYSNDCALKCDKRCNK
;
A
#
# COMPACT_ATOMS: atom_id res chain seq x y z
N ASP A 1 31.68 8.09 -12.19
CA ASP A 1 32.84 8.83 -11.64
C ASP A 1 32.64 9.13 -10.17
N GLY A 2 33.61 8.76 -9.34
CA GLY A 2 33.56 8.98 -7.90
C GLY A 2 33.99 10.39 -7.53
N CYS A 3 33.31 11.00 -6.56
CA CYS A 3 33.71 12.29 -6.03
C CYS A 3 34.73 12.13 -4.92
N ILE A 4 35.83 12.86 -5.03
CA ILE A 4 36.87 12.90 -4.01
C ILE A 4 36.56 14.09 -3.10
N CYS A 5 36.14 13.81 -1.87
CA CYS A 5 35.86 14.81 -0.85
C CYS A 5 36.69 14.56 0.41
N THR A 6 37.01 15.64 1.11
CA THR A 6 37.54 15.60 2.47
C THR A 6 36.50 15.03 3.43
N GLN A 7 36.95 14.40 4.52
CA GLN A 7 36.06 13.86 5.57
C GLN A 7 35.66 14.93 6.61
N GLU A 8 35.76 16.22 6.26
CA GLU A 8 35.32 17.29 7.16
C GLU A 8 33.80 17.25 7.32
N TYR A 9 33.32 17.41 8.54
CA TYR A 9 31.90 17.39 8.85
C TYR A 9 31.38 18.81 9.01
N ALA A 10 30.78 19.33 7.94
CA ALA A 10 30.16 20.66 7.85
C ALA A 10 28.83 20.52 7.08
N PRO A 11 27.81 19.91 7.71
CA PRO A 11 26.68 19.36 6.98
C PRO A 11 25.81 20.45 6.34
N VAL A 12 25.16 20.11 5.23
CA VAL A 12 24.15 20.95 4.57
C VAL A 12 22.90 20.16 4.24
N CYS A 13 21.74 20.82 4.27
CA CYS A 13 20.47 20.23 3.89
C CYS A 13 20.13 20.58 2.44
N GLY A 14 19.96 19.56 1.59
CA GLY A 14 19.50 19.74 0.23
C GLY A 14 17.97 19.90 0.11
N SER A 15 17.52 20.49 -0.99
CA SER A 15 16.11 20.63 -1.36
C SER A 15 15.39 19.27 -1.45
N ASN A 16 16.14 18.20 -1.73
CA ASN A 16 15.71 16.80 -1.73
C ASN A 16 15.54 16.20 -0.31
N LYS A 17 15.73 16.98 0.75
CA LYS A 17 15.66 16.55 2.16
C LYS A 17 16.73 15.53 2.55
N ARG A 18 17.82 15.45 1.78
CA ARG A 18 19.02 14.68 2.11
C ARG A 18 20.04 15.57 2.82
N THR A 19 20.59 15.06 3.92
CA THR A 19 21.76 15.65 4.59
C THR A 19 23.02 15.21 3.87
N TYR A 20 23.89 16.17 3.54
CA TYR A 20 25.22 15.93 3.00
C TYR A 20 26.25 16.20 4.07
N SER A 21 27.32 15.39 4.17
CA SER A 21 28.32 15.50 5.24
C SER A 21 29.09 16.82 5.15
N ASN A 22 29.26 17.31 3.93
CA ASN A 22 29.81 18.62 3.62
C ASN A 22 29.33 19.11 2.25
N ARG A 23 29.66 20.37 1.93
CA ARG A 23 29.33 20.99 0.63
C ARG A 23 29.97 20.28 -0.56
N CYS A 24 31.10 19.58 -0.39
CA CYS A 24 31.71 18.80 -1.46
C CYS A 24 30.80 17.63 -1.87
N GLU A 25 30.29 16.86 -0.90
CA GLU A 25 29.33 15.78 -1.16
C GLU A 25 28.01 16.32 -1.74
N PHE A 26 27.53 17.48 -1.30
CA PHE A 26 26.35 18.12 -1.86
C PHE A 26 26.54 18.46 -3.35
N ARG A 27 27.66 19.11 -3.69
CA ARG A 27 28.00 19.48 -5.07
C ARG A 27 28.26 18.27 -5.96
N CYS A 28 28.79 17.19 -5.39
CA CYS A 28 28.92 15.92 -6.08
C CYS A 28 27.57 15.41 -6.60
N ASP A 29 26.55 15.42 -5.75
CA ASP A 29 25.19 15.01 -6.13
C ASP A 29 24.54 15.97 -7.14
N GLN A 30 24.90 17.26 -7.12
CA GLN A 30 24.43 18.23 -8.13
C GLN A 30 24.85 17.87 -9.55
N ASN A 31 25.96 17.14 -9.73
CA ASN A 31 26.37 16.64 -11.06
C ASN A 31 25.33 15.70 -11.69
N CYS A 32 24.55 14.99 -10.85
CA CYS A 32 23.49 14.08 -11.29
C CYS A 32 22.08 14.66 -11.07
N ASN A 33 21.97 15.82 -10.42
CA ASN A 33 20.70 16.46 -10.09
C ASN A 33 20.86 17.99 -10.14
N LEU A 34 20.72 18.55 -11.33
CA LEU A 34 20.89 19.99 -11.57
C LEU A 34 19.87 20.86 -10.83
N ASP A 35 18.73 20.30 -10.42
CA ASP A 35 17.69 20.99 -9.65
C ASP A 35 17.93 20.95 -8.14
N LEU A 36 18.95 20.22 -7.69
CA LEU A 36 19.32 20.14 -6.28
C LEU A 36 19.88 21.50 -5.80
N ARG A 37 19.23 22.08 -4.78
CA ARG A 37 19.61 23.36 -4.17
C ARG A 37 19.92 23.16 -2.70
N GLU A 38 20.84 23.97 -2.18
CA GLU A 38 21.08 24.04 -0.74
C GLU A 38 19.90 24.79 -0.11
N GLU A 39 19.25 24.18 0.89
CA GLU A 39 18.12 24.78 1.59
C GLU A 39 18.60 25.58 2.82
N TYR A 40 19.49 24.98 3.62
CA TYR A 40 20.13 25.63 4.76
C TYR A 40 21.37 24.84 5.24
N ASP A 41 22.26 25.54 5.93
CA ASP A 41 23.38 24.95 6.66
C ASP A 41 22.90 24.07 7.82
N GLY A 42 23.57 22.93 8.00
CA GLY A 42 23.26 21.93 9.01
C GLY A 42 22.61 20.68 8.43
N VAL A 43 22.44 19.68 9.30
CA VAL A 43 21.70 18.47 8.95
C VAL A 43 20.26 18.83 8.60
N CYS A 44 19.67 18.13 7.62
CA CYS A 44 18.24 18.27 7.39
C CYS A 44 17.51 18.02 8.70
N LYS A 45 16.67 18.99 9.07
CA LYS A 45 15.57 18.77 9.98
C LYS A 45 14.74 17.70 9.30
N THR A 46 15.01 16.44 9.62
CA THR A 46 13.97 15.43 9.49
C THR A 46 12.80 16.11 10.15
N SER A 47 11.65 16.12 9.49
CA SER A 47 10.42 16.19 10.24
C SER A 47 10.55 15.04 11.23
N LYS A 48 11.13 15.31 12.40
CA LYS A 48 10.74 14.72 13.66
C LYS A 48 9.25 14.74 13.49
N SER A 49 8.71 13.59 13.11
CA SER A 49 7.31 13.31 13.25
C SER A 49 7.04 13.83 14.65
N SER A 50 6.44 15.03 14.76
CA SER A 50 6.13 15.65 16.04
C SER A 50 5.62 14.50 16.87
N PRO A 51 6.32 14.10 17.95
CA PRO A 51 6.31 12.73 18.46
C PRO A 51 4.89 12.27 18.37
N ARG A 52 4.56 11.40 17.37
CA ARG A 52 3.16 11.24 16.90
C ARG A 52 2.37 11.11 18.16
N LYS A 53 1.59 12.16 18.50
CA LYS A 53 1.06 12.35 19.86
C LYS A 53 0.58 10.99 20.30
N SER A 54 1.33 10.33 21.19
CA SER A 54 1.21 8.88 21.35
C SER A 54 -0.21 8.64 21.79
N CYS A 55 -1.04 8.23 20.83
CA CYS A 55 -2.44 8.18 21.08
C CYS A 55 -2.65 6.84 21.75
N SER A 56 -2.92 6.89 23.04
CA SER A 56 -3.31 5.71 23.77
C SER A 56 -4.64 5.21 23.22
N ARG A 57 -4.65 3.95 22.80
CA ARG A 57 -5.89 3.21 22.51
C ARG A 57 -6.50 2.62 23.79
N ASP A 58 -5.93 2.95 24.94
CA ASP A 58 -6.54 2.70 26.23
C ASP A 58 -7.76 3.62 26.37
N CYS A 59 -8.92 2.99 26.38
CA CYS A 59 -10.20 3.66 26.31
C CYS A 59 -11.13 2.92 27.26
N SER A 60 -11.69 3.61 28.23
CA SER A 60 -12.75 3.10 29.10
C SER A 60 -14.04 3.00 28.28
N CYS A 61 -14.19 1.89 27.57
CA CYS A 61 -15.42 1.48 26.92
C CYS A 61 -15.89 0.20 27.59
N ASP A 62 -17.19 0.09 27.81
CA ASP A 62 -17.80 -1.18 28.18
C ASP A 62 -17.74 -2.12 26.96
N ASP A 63 -17.21 -3.33 27.14
CA ASP A 63 -17.14 -4.34 26.07
C ASP A 63 -18.37 -5.24 26.03
N GLU A 64 -19.18 -5.24 27.09
CA GLU A 64 -20.46 -5.95 27.14
C GLU A 64 -21.53 -5.19 26.34
N ASP A 65 -21.39 -3.87 26.19
CA ASP A 65 -22.25 -3.05 25.32
C ASP A 65 -21.92 -3.30 23.84
N TYR A 66 -22.79 -4.04 23.17
CA TYR A 66 -22.58 -4.50 21.81
C TYR A 66 -23.57 -3.87 20.81
N GLU A 67 -23.20 -2.70 20.31
CA GLU A 67 -23.88 -1.98 19.22
C GLU A 67 -22.92 -1.75 18.03
N PRO A 68 -22.70 -2.77 17.16
CA PRO A 68 -21.60 -2.72 16.22
C PRO A 68 -21.75 -1.60 15.19
N VAL A 69 -20.62 -0.97 14.81
CA VAL A 69 -20.58 0.06 13.77
C VAL A 69 -19.42 -0.19 12.81
N CYS A 70 -19.61 0.16 11.53
CA CYS A 70 -18.57 0.09 10.53
C CYS A 70 -17.89 1.45 10.39
N GLY A 71 -16.56 1.50 10.54
CA GLY A 71 -15.77 2.71 10.28
C GLY A 71 -15.48 2.92 8.79
N THR A 72 -15.13 4.15 8.42
CA THR A 72 -14.66 4.50 7.05
C THR A 72 -13.38 3.76 6.65
N ASN A 73 -12.63 3.25 7.64
CA ASN A 73 -11.47 2.38 7.48
C ASN A 73 -11.83 0.89 7.23
N ARG A 74 -13.12 0.55 7.09
CA ARG A 74 -13.62 -0.83 6.95
C ARG A 74 -13.34 -1.74 8.14
N LYS A 75 -13.05 -1.17 9.31
CA LYS A 75 -12.97 -1.90 10.58
C LYS A 75 -14.35 -1.90 11.24
N THR A 76 -14.77 -3.07 11.70
CA THR A 76 -15.94 -3.19 12.59
C THR A 76 -15.51 -2.86 14.00
N TYR A 77 -16.26 -1.97 14.65
CA TYR A 77 -16.14 -1.65 16.06
C TYR A 77 -17.30 -2.31 16.81
N SER A 78 -17.06 -2.86 18.00
CA SER A 78 -18.08 -3.54 18.82
C SER A 78 -19.18 -2.60 19.28
N ASN A 79 -18.82 -1.34 19.54
CA ASN A 79 -19.73 -0.26 19.90
C ASN A 79 -19.22 1.11 19.39
N PRO A 80 -20.05 2.17 19.46
CA PRO A 80 -19.65 3.52 19.09
C PRO A 80 -18.46 4.05 19.90
N CYS A 81 -18.35 3.72 21.20
CA CYS A 81 -17.23 4.13 22.04
C CYS A 81 -15.89 3.64 21.49
N ARG A 82 -15.81 2.38 21.05
CA ARG A 82 -14.61 1.81 20.43
C ARG A 82 -14.27 2.50 19.10
N LEU A 83 -15.25 2.97 18.33
CA LEU A 83 -15.00 3.75 17.11
C LEU A 83 -14.42 5.13 17.44
N GLU A 84 -15.00 5.82 18.40
CA GLU A 84 -14.54 7.14 18.84
C GLU A 84 -13.14 7.08 19.45
N CYS A 85 -12.85 6.03 20.22
CA CYS A 85 -11.53 5.71 20.73
C CYS A 85 -10.46 5.70 19.63
N ASP A 86 -10.69 4.99 18.52
CA ASP A 86 -9.77 4.97 17.38
C ASP A 86 -9.74 6.32 16.61
N HIS A 87 -10.87 7.04 16.54
CA HIS A 87 -10.97 8.36 15.92
C HIS A 87 -10.10 9.41 16.64
N ARG A 88 -9.94 9.32 17.97
CA ARG A 88 -9.01 10.17 18.74
C ARG A 88 -7.56 10.04 18.25
N CYS A 89 -7.18 8.85 17.79
CA CYS A 89 -5.85 8.58 17.25
C CYS A 89 -5.73 8.87 15.75
N ASN A 90 -6.84 8.84 15.04
CA ASN A 90 -6.88 9.09 13.61
C ASN A 90 -8.20 9.76 13.24
N ARG A 91 -8.18 11.11 13.16
CA ARG A 91 -9.35 11.94 12.83
C ARG A 91 -9.98 11.67 11.45
N ARG A 92 -9.37 10.81 10.63
CA ARG A 92 -9.92 10.34 9.35
C ARG A 92 -10.91 9.18 9.51
N ILE A 93 -10.88 8.47 10.65
CA ILE A 93 -11.79 7.36 10.94
C ILE A 93 -13.13 7.95 11.39
N LYS A 94 -14.15 7.85 10.55
CA LYS A 94 -15.54 8.26 10.87
C LYS A 94 -16.44 7.03 10.85
N LYS A 95 -17.65 7.15 11.41
CA LYS A 95 -18.70 6.15 11.23
C LYS A 95 -19.15 6.14 9.76
N ALA A 96 -19.11 4.98 9.12
CA ALA A 96 -19.62 4.77 7.78
C ALA A 96 -21.11 4.36 7.81
N TYR A 97 -21.46 3.37 8.64
CA TYR A 97 -22.84 2.92 8.85
C TYR A 97 -22.99 2.07 10.12
N ASN A 98 -24.24 1.89 10.58
CA ASN A 98 -24.58 0.97 11.69
C ASN A 98 -24.44 -0.49 11.28
N GLY A 99 -24.00 -1.32 12.21
CA GLY A 99 -23.74 -2.75 12.01
C GLY A 99 -22.29 -3.05 11.64
N LYS A 100 -21.98 -4.35 11.55
CA LYS A 100 -20.65 -4.83 11.13
C LYS A 100 -20.33 -4.42 9.70
N CYS A 101 -19.05 -4.22 9.40
CA CYS A 101 -18.62 -4.00 8.03
C CYS A 101 -18.98 -5.20 7.14
N LYS A 102 -19.65 -4.93 6.02
CA LYS A 102 -19.95 -5.93 4.98
C LYS A 102 -18.63 -6.43 4.40
N ARG A 103 -18.41 -7.74 4.44
CA ARG A 103 -17.27 -8.35 3.72
C ARG A 103 -17.42 -7.98 2.25
N ARG A 104 -16.34 -7.50 1.61
CA ARG A 104 -16.30 -7.47 0.16
C ARG A 104 -16.47 -8.92 -0.29
N SER A 105 -17.64 -9.26 -0.81
CA SER A 105 -17.83 -10.50 -1.55
C SER A 105 -16.78 -10.44 -2.65
N LYS A 106 -15.67 -11.15 -2.48
CA LYS A 106 -14.88 -11.54 -3.64
C LYS A 106 -15.89 -12.29 -4.47
N LYS A 107 -16.49 -11.65 -5.48
CA LYS A 107 -17.28 -12.36 -6.48
C LYS A 107 -16.30 -13.40 -7.00
N ARG A 108 -16.39 -14.64 -6.51
CA ARG A 108 -15.67 -15.76 -7.10
C ARG A 108 -16.11 -15.70 -8.57
N PRO A 109 -15.18 -15.71 -9.54
CA PRO A 109 -15.56 -15.71 -10.94
C PRO A 109 -16.57 -16.84 -11.10
N THR A 110 -17.81 -16.47 -11.42
CA THR A 110 -18.93 -17.40 -11.50
C THR A 110 -18.68 -18.23 -12.74
N LYS A 111 -18.11 -19.43 -12.59
CA LYS A 111 -18.09 -20.42 -13.67
C LYS A 111 -19.53 -20.57 -14.16
N LYS A 112 -19.77 -20.32 -15.45
CA LYS A 112 -21.10 -20.49 -16.04
C LYS A 112 -21.64 -21.91 -15.75
N PRO A 113 -22.89 -22.07 -15.32
CA PRO A 113 -23.51 -23.38 -15.24
C PRO A 113 -23.60 -23.93 -16.67
N GLY A 114 -22.88 -25.01 -16.96
CA GLY A 114 -22.76 -25.58 -18.31
C GLY A 114 -21.33 -25.78 -18.84
N CYS A 115 -20.29 -25.37 -18.10
CA CYS A 115 -18.91 -25.73 -18.42
C CYS A 115 -18.59 -27.20 -18.06
N LYS A 116 -19.29 -28.12 -18.72
CA LYS A 116 -18.98 -29.57 -18.80
C LYS A 116 -18.60 -29.97 -20.22
N GLN A 117 -18.21 -29.02 -21.05
CA GLN A 117 -17.71 -29.31 -22.40
C GLN A 117 -16.31 -29.92 -22.27
N ARG A 118 -16.21 -31.23 -22.51
CA ARG A 118 -14.93 -31.93 -22.69
C ARG A 118 -14.22 -31.27 -23.87
N CYS A 119 -13.23 -30.44 -23.59
CA CYS A 119 -12.37 -29.92 -24.64
C CYS A 119 -11.41 -31.01 -25.06
N VAL A 120 -11.56 -31.48 -26.29
CA VAL A 120 -10.57 -32.34 -26.94
C VAL A 120 -9.56 -31.41 -27.60
N CYS A 121 -8.34 -31.39 -27.06
CA CYS A 121 -7.22 -30.66 -27.63
C CYS A 121 -6.10 -31.66 -27.96
N PRO A 122 -5.36 -31.46 -29.06
CA PRO A 122 -4.13 -32.19 -29.30
C PRO A 122 -3.16 -32.02 -28.14
N TYR A 123 -2.32 -33.03 -27.90
CA TYR A 123 -1.32 -33.01 -26.82
C TYR A 123 -0.04 -32.23 -27.20
N HIS A 124 -0.09 -31.39 -28.24
CA HIS A 124 1.05 -30.54 -28.61
C HIS A 124 1.30 -29.51 -27.51
N TYR A 125 2.54 -29.42 -27.04
CA TYR A 125 2.93 -28.50 -25.98
C TYR A 125 3.60 -27.26 -26.57
N TRP A 126 2.84 -26.19 -26.71
CA TRP A 126 3.28 -24.85 -27.12
C TRP A 126 2.63 -23.82 -26.20
N PRO A 127 3.22 -23.57 -25.02
CA PRO A 127 2.51 -22.90 -23.94
C PRO A 127 2.18 -21.45 -24.25
N VAL A 128 0.99 -21.02 -23.86
CA VAL A 128 0.50 -19.64 -24.05
C VAL A 128 0.00 -19.06 -22.72
N CYS A 129 0.22 -17.76 -22.51
CA CYS A 129 -0.23 -17.05 -21.32
C CYS A 129 -1.62 -16.44 -21.55
N GLY A 130 -2.58 -16.77 -20.68
CA GLY A 130 -3.90 -16.15 -20.70
C GLY A 130 -3.94 -14.81 -20.00
N SER A 131 -4.90 -13.97 -20.38
CA SER A 131 -5.19 -12.68 -19.73
C SER A 131 -5.61 -12.82 -18.25
N ASN A 132 -5.90 -14.03 -17.79
CA ASN A 132 -6.19 -14.37 -16.40
C ASN A 132 -4.94 -14.81 -15.61
N GLY A 133 -3.74 -14.70 -16.20
CA GLY A 133 -2.47 -15.06 -15.57
C GLY A 133 -2.21 -16.58 -15.49
N LYS A 134 -2.99 -17.42 -16.18
CA LYS A 134 -2.75 -18.86 -16.27
C LYS A 134 -1.97 -19.20 -17.55
N THR A 135 -1.03 -20.13 -17.44
CA THR A 135 -0.36 -20.74 -18.59
C THR A 135 -1.16 -21.96 -19.07
N TYR A 136 -1.36 -22.08 -20.37
CA TYR A 136 -2.06 -23.19 -21.02
C TYR A 136 -1.10 -23.97 -21.89
N SER A 137 -1.28 -25.30 -21.97
CA SER A 137 -0.39 -26.19 -22.74
C SER A 137 -0.33 -25.86 -24.23
N ASN A 138 -1.39 -25.27 -24.78
CA ASN A 138 -1.46 -24.74 -26.15
C ASN A 138 -2.64 -23.77 -26.32
N ASP A 139 -2.74 -23.16 -27.49
CA ASP A 139 -3.84 -22.26 -27.87
C ASP A 139 -5.22 -22.91 -27.76
N CYS A 140 -5.35 -24.22 -28.03
CA CYS A 140 -6.61 -24.92 -27.87
C CYS A 140 -7.05 -24.94 -26.40
N ALA A 141 -6.14 -25.24 -25.48
CA ALA A 141 -6.41 -25.23 -24.04
C ALA A 141 -6.78 -23.82 -23.53
N LEU A 142 -6.11 -22.78 -24.03
CA LEU A 142 -6.44 -21.38 -23.70
C LEU A 142 -7.83 -20.98 -24.21
N LYS A 143 -8.13 -21.27 -25.49
CA LYS A 143 -9.45 -20.99 -26.10
C LYS A 143 -10.55 -21.79 -25.41
N CYS A 144 -10.26 -23.03 -24.97
CA CYS A 144 -11.18 -23.84 -24.19
C CYS A 144 -11.56 -23.16 -22.88
N ASP A 145 -10.59 -22.74 -22.06
CA ASP A 145 -10.86 -22.12 -20.77
C ASP A 145 -11.57 -20.77 -20.91
N LYS A 146 -11.25 -20.00 -21.96
CA LYS A 146 -11.97 -18.76 -22.32
C LYS A 146 -13.47 -18.98 -22.55
N ARG A 147 -13.89 -20.12 -23.10
CA ARG A 147 -15.32 -20.45 -23.31
C ARG A 147 -16.06 -20.67 -21.98
N CYS A 148 -15.34 -20.90 -20.89
CA CYS A 148 -15.92 -21.27 -19.59
C CYS A 148 -15.87 -20.18 -18.52
N ASN A 149 -14.96 -19.21 -18.64
CA ASN A 149 -14.69 -18.20 -17.60
C ASN A 149 -14.95 -16.76 -18.08
N LYS A 150 -16.06 -16.51 -18.80
CA LYS A 150 -16.47 -15.15 -19.19
C LYS A 150 -17.53 -14.59 -18.26
#